data_AF-A0A381TIU7-F1
#
_entry.id   AF-A0A381TIU7-F1
#
_cell.length_a   1.000
_cell.length_b   1.000
_cell.length_c   1.000
_cell.angle_alpha   90.00
_cell.angle_beta   90.00
_cell.angle_gamma   90.00
#
_symmetry.space_group_name_H-M   'P 1'
#
loop_
_entity.id
_entity.type
_entity.pdbx_description
1 polymer ?
#
loop_
_entity_poly.entity_id
_entity_poly.type
_entity_poly.pdbx_seq_one_letter_code
_entity_poly.pdbx_strand_id
1 'polypeptide(L)' 'MEYLEKLHDAVLNGDPLTAVDITEKALGEKIDPHILINDYMIRAMDEVGARFERFEYFIPQLLMSAKA' A
#
# COMPACT_ATOMS: atom_id res chain seq x y z
N MET A 1 -1.84 1.84 16.15
CA MET A 1 -0.93 1.47 15.03
C MET A 1 -1.28 2.32 13.81
N GLU A 2 -1.42 3.63 13.99
CA GLU A 2 -1.97 4.56 12.97
C GLU A 2 -0.98 4.85 11.83
N TYR A 3 0.31 4.59 12.05
CA TYR A 3 1.32 4.79 11.02
C TYR A 3 1.37 3.65 9.97
N LEU A 4 0.92 2.44 10.30
CA LEU A 4 0.85 1.33 9.35
C LEU A 4 -0.34 1.47 8.39
N GLU A 5 -1.44 2.09 8.85
CA GLU A 5 -2.53 2.50 7.95
C GLU A 5 -2.03 3.49 6.87
N LYS A 6 -1.02 4.30 7.18
CA LYS A 6 -0.40 5.17 6.16
C LYS A 6 0.35 4.37 5.08
N LEU A 7 0.79 3.14 5.36
CA LEU A 7 1.36 2.26 4.34
C LEU A 7 0.28 1.83 3.34
N HIS A 8 -0.91 1.48 3.85
CA HIS A 8 -2.06 1.18 3.02
C HIS A 8 -2.42 2.37 2.13
N ASP A 9 -2.52 3.57 2.70
CA ASP A 9 -2.82 4.79 1.94
C ASP A 9 -1.72 5.14 0.93
N ALA A 10 -0.45 4.91 1.26
CA ALA A 10 0.67 5.11 0.34
C ALA A 10 0.56 4.19 -0.88
N VAL A 11 0.25 2.91 -0.69
CA VAL A 11 0.03 1.95 -1.79
C VAL A 11 -1.22 2.33 -2.59
N LEU A 12 -2.32 2.69 -1.93
CA LEU A 12 -3.58 3.09 -2.57
C LEU A 12 -3.44 4.36 -3.44
N ASN A 13 -2.59 5.29 -3.01
CA ASN A 13 -2.31 6.54 -3.72
C ASN A 13 -1.10 6.44 -4.66
N GLY A 14 -0.36 5.34 -4.67
CA GLY A 14 0.82 5.15 -5.51
C GLY A 14 2.01 6.03 -5.08
N ASP A 15 2.24 6.19 -3.78
CA ASP A 15 3.36 6.94 -3.20
C ASP A 15 4.47 6.01 -2.66
N PRO A 16 5.45 5.64 -3.52
CA PRO A 16 6.54 4.75 -3.13
C PRO A 16 7.47 5.37 -2.07
N LEU A 17 7.59 6.70 -1.99
CA LEU A 17 8.50 7.34 -1.04
C LEU A 17 8.00 7.14 0.39
N THR A 18 6.70 7.37 0.59
CA THR A 18 6.05 7.18 1.90
C THR A 18 5.97 5.70 2.26
N ALA A 19 5.69 4.81 1.30
CA ALA A 19 5.64 3.37 1.53
C ALA A 19 6.98 2.80 2.01
N VAL A 20 8.09 3.23 1.39
CA VAL A 20 9.45 2.81 1.78
C VAL A 20 9.79 3.31 3.18
N ASP A 21 9.58 4.59 3.49
CA ASP A 21 9.88 5.17 4.82
C ASP A 21 9.12 4.46 5.95
N ILE A 22 7.84 4.12 5.72
CA ILE A 22 7.03 3.39 6.70
C ILE A 22 7.51 1.95 6.85
N THR A 23 7.82 1.28 5.74
CA THR A 23 8.32 -0.10 5.76
C THR A 23 9.65 -0.18 6.50
N GLU A 24 10.58 0.75 6.26
CA GLU A 24 11.85 0.83 6.99
C GLU A 24 11.66 1.05 8.48
N LYS A 25 10.73 1.92 8.88
CA LYS A 25 10.37 2.13 10.29
C LYS A 25 9.81 0.87 10.93
N ALA A 26 8.88 0.19 10.26
CA ALA A 26 8.29 -1.04 10.75
C ALA A 26 9.32 -2.17 10.89
N LEU A 27 10.26 -2.28 9.94
CA LEU A 27 11.38 -3.20 10.03
C LEU A 27 12.30 -2.87 11.22
N GLY A 28 12.54 -1.58 11.50
CA GLY A 28 13.28 -1.12 12.67
C GLY A 28 12.60 -1.48 14.00
N GLU A 29 11.27 -1.49 14.02
CA GLU A 29 10.46 -1.93 15.17
C GLU A 29 10.36 -3.46 15.31
N LYS A 30 11.02 -4.23 14.42
CA LYS A 30 10.95 -5.69 14.33
C LYS A 30 9.55 -6.23 14.07
N ILE A 31 8.72 -5.47 13.36
CA ILE A 31 7.44 -5.96 12.85
C ILE A 31 7.72 -7.00 11.78
N ASP A 32 6.94 -8.07 11.77
CA ASP A 32 7.04 -9.12 10.76
C ASP A 32 6.69 -8.54 9.37
N PRO A 33 7.59 -8.62 8.37
CA PRO A 33 7.31 -8.20 7.01
C PRO A 33 6.06 -8.85 6.41
N HIS A 34 5.71 -10.06 6.83
CA HIS A 34 4.50 -10.74 6.37
C HIS A 34 3.22 -10.00 6.81
N ILE A 35 3.23 -9.35 7.98
CA ILE A 35 2.10 -8.55 8.45
C ILE A 35 1.96 -7.31 7.56
N LEU A 36 3.08 -6.64 7.24
CA LEU A 36 3.08 -5.46 6.36
C LEU A 36 2.50 -5.79 4.98
N ILE A 37 2.90 -6.92 4.42
CA ILE A 37 2.44 -7.37 3.11
C ILE A 37 0.97 -7.77 3.15
N ASN A 38 0.60 -8.71 4.03
CA ASN A 38 -0.75 -9.30 4.01
C ASN A 38 -1.82 -8.35 4.52
N ASP A 39 -1.54 -7.60 5.60
CA ASP A 39 -2.58 -6.83 6.28
C ASP A 39 -2.73 -5.42 5.70
N TYR A 40 -1.70 -4.89 5.03
CA TYR A 40 -1.69 -3.52 4.51
C TYR A 40 -1.51 -3.46 2.98
N MET A 41 -0.42 -4.01 2.43
CA MET A 41 -0.12 -3.86 1.00
C MET A 41 -1.10 -4.63 0.10
N ILE A 42 -1.40 -5.90 0.40
CA ILE A 42 -2.36 -6.71 -0.36
C ILE A 42 -3.76 -6.12 -0.25
N ARG A 43 -4.16 -5.70 0.95
CA ARG A 43 -5.46 -5.10 1.20
C ARG A 43 -5.66 -3.79 0.42
N ALA A 44 -4.62 -2.94 0.34
CA ALA A 44 -4.65 -1.75 -0.49
C ALA A 44 -4.80 -2.12 -1.98
N MET A 45 -4.12 -3.18 -2.42
CA MET A 45 -4.16 -3.61 -3.81
C MET A 45 -5.51 -4.23 -4.21
N ASP A 46 -6.15 -4.96 -3.31
CA ASP A 46 -7.52 -5.44 -3.49
C ASP A 46 -8.49 -4.25 -3.65
N GLU A 47 -8.30 -3.19 -2.88
CA GLU A 47 -9.12 -1.98 -3.00
C GLU A 47 -8.88 -1.24 -4.33
N VAL A 48 -7.62 -1.12 -4.77
CA VAL A 48 -7.27 -0.60 -6.10
C VAL A 48 -7.94 -1.41 -7.20
N GLY A 49 -7.92 -2.74 -7.10
CA GLY A 49 -8.60 -3.65 -8.03
C GLY A 49 -10.11 -3.42 -8.06
N ALA A 50 -10.74 -3.34 -6.89
CA ALA A 50 -12.17 -3.07 -6.78
C ALA A 50 -12.56 -1.69 -7.35
N ARG A 51 -11.73 -0.65 -7.14
CA ARG A 51 -11.91 0.68 -7.73
C ARG A 51 -11.73 0.67 -9.25
N PHE A 52 -10.81 -0.13 -9.76
CA PHE A 52 -10.62 -0.32 -11.20
C PHE A 52 -11.83 -1.01 -11.84
N GLU A 53 -12.39 -2.05 -11.20
CA GLU A 53 -13.62 -2.72 -11.65
C GLU A 53 -14.84 -1.79 -11.66
N ARG A 54 -14.90 -0.82 -10.74
CA ARG A 54 -15.95 0.21 -10.67
C ARG A 54 -15.73 1.41 -11.60
N PHE A 55 -14.71 1.38 -12.46
CA PHE A 55 -14.31 2.50 -13.33
C PHE A 55 -13.94 3.79 -12.57
N GLU A 56 -13.56 3.67 -11.29
CA GLU A 56 -13.08 4.79 -10.48
C GLU A 56 -11.56 5.00 -10.67
N TYR A 57 -10.83 3.91 -10.91
CA TYR A 57 -9.40 3.92 -11.23
C TYR A 57 -9.16 3.46 -12.68
N PHE A 58 -8.10 3.97 -13.30
CA PHE A 58 -7.67 3.57 -14.64
C PHE A 58 -6.29 2.91 -14.59
N ILE A 59 -5.84 2.38 -15.73
CA ILE A 59 -4.55 1.70 -15.90
C ILE A 59 -3.38 2.49 -15.26
N PRO A 60 -3.25 3.82 -15.43
CA PRO A 60 -2.15 4.57 -14.83
C PRO A 60 -2.13 4.50 -13.30
N GLN A 61 -3.28 4.63 -12.65
CA GLN A 61 -3.40 4.56 -11.18
C GLN A 61 -3.06 3.14 -10.69
N LEU A 62 -3.55 2.11 -11.38
CA LEU A 62 -3.26 0.72 -11.03
C LEU A 62 -1.76 0.40 -11.13
N LEU A 63 -1.09 0.88 -12.18
CA LEU A 63 0.36 0.73 -12.35
C LEU A 63 1.15 1.53 -11.31
N MET A 64 0.62 2.68 -10.86
CA MET A 64 1.27 3.49 -9.84
C MET A 64 1.21 2.81 -8.47
N SER A 65 0.05 2.26 -8.10
CA SER A 65 -0.12 1.46 -6.90
C SER A 65 0.69 0.16 -6.93
N ALA A 66 0.84 -0.49 -8.08
CA ALA A 66 1.67 -1.69 -8.21
C ALA A 66 3.18 -1.44 -8.02
N LYS A 67 3.61 -0.18 -8.17
CA LYS A 67 5.01 0.23 -8.05
C LYS A 67 5.35 0.75 -6.64
N ALA A 68 4.35 1.21 -5.91
CA ALA A 68 4.48 1.66 -4.52
C ALA A 68 4.72 0.47 -3.58
#